data_AF-A9FNW0-F1
#
_entry.id   AF-A9FNW0-F1
#
_cell.length_a   1.000
_cell.length_b   1.000
_cell.length_c   1.000
_cell.angle_alpha   90.00
_cell.angle_beta   90.00
_cell.angle_gamma   90.00
#
_symmetry.space_group_name_H-M   'P 1'
#
loop_
_entity.id
_entity.type
_entity.pdbx_description
1 polymer ?
#
loop_
_entity_poly.entity_id
_entity_poly.type
_entity_poly.pdbx_seq_one_letter_code
_entity_poly.pdbx_strand_id
1 'polypeptide(L)' 'MAVRGADRIARALVEQREDALLYRTLATLRIDVPLAEGLDDLRFRGVPRDRFEAWCDAMNVRTLKTRPTRWA' A
#
# COMPACT_ATOMS: atom_id res chain seq x y z
N MET A 1 -12.33 -35.51 -20.12
CA MET A 1 -12.50 -34.26 -20.88
C MET A 1 -11.19 -33.46 -20.75
N ALA A 2 -10.51 -33.15 -21.84
CA ALA A 2 -9.21 -32.47 -21.78
C ALA A 2 -9.37 -30.95 -21.57
N VAL A 3 -8.53 -30.35 -20.74
CA VAL A 3 -8.49 -28.89 -20.53
C VAL A 3 -7.85 -28.24 -21.76
N ARG A 4 -8.57 -27.33 -22.42
CA ARG A 4 -8.06 -26.63 -23.61
C ARG A 4 -6.80 -25.83 -23.26
N GLY A 5 -5.73 -26.06 -24.02
CA GLY A 5 -4.48 -25.30 -23.88
C GLY A 5 -3.61 -25.72 -22.69
N ALA A 6 -3.89 -26.85 -22.05
CA ALA A 6 -3.08 -27.37 -20.95
C ALA A 6 -1.59 -27.50 -21.32
N ASP A 7 -1.28 -28.08 -22.49
CA ASP A 7 0.11 -28.27 -22.94
C ASP A 7 0.84 -26.94 -23.14
N ARG A 8 0.15 -25.94 -23.70
CA ARG A 8 0.71 -24.60 -23.91
C ARG A 8 1.05 -23.93 -22.58
N ILE A 9 0.17 -24.04 -21.59
CA ILE A 9 0.37 -23.46 -20.25
C ILE A 9 1.50 -24.20 -19.53
N ALA A 10 1.50 -25.54 -19.55
CA ALA A 10 2.54 -26.36 -18.94
C ALA A 10 3.93 -26.01 -19.51
N ARG A 11 4.03 -25.90 -20.83
CA ARG A 11 5.27 -25.51 -21.51
C ARG A 11 5.74 -24.12 -21.09
N ALA A 12 4.86 -23.13 -21.09
CA ALA A 12 5.20 -21.76 -20.67
C ALA A 12 5.68 -21.72 -19.21
N LEU A 13 5.04 -22.48 -18.31
CA LEU A 13 5.45 -22.57 -16.90
C LEU A 13 6.82 -23.21 -16.72
N VAL A 14 7.15 -24.23 -17.52
CA VAL A 14 8.46 -24.87 -17.49
C VAL A 14 9.53 -23.93 -18.03
N GLU A 15 9.27 -23.28 -19.18
CA GLU A 15 10.20 -22.36 -19.84
C GLU A 15 10.47 -21.09 -18.99
N GLN A 16 9.48 -20.62 -18.22
CA GLN A 16 9.55 -19.38 -17.44
C GLN A 16 9.60 -19.62 -15.92
N ARG A 17 10.04 -20.81 -15.51
CA ARG A 17 9.96 -21.23 -14.10
C ARG A 17 10.73 -20.31 -13.15
N GLU A 18 11.93 -19.90 -13.53
CA GLU A 18 12.78 -19.03 -12.71
C GLU A 18 12.16 -17.65 -12.52
N ASP A 19 11.74 -17.01 -13.62
CA ASP A 19 11.04 -15.73 -13.61
C ASP A 19 9.75 -15.79 -12.80
N ALA A 20 8.95 -16.85 -12.95
CA ALA A 20 7.73 -17.03 -12.17
C ALA A 20 8.00 -17.09 -10.65
N LEU A 21 9.09 -17.75 -10.23
CA LEU A 21 9.49 -17.82 -8.81
C LEU A 21 10.03 -16.48 -8.31
N LEU A 22 10.78 -15.75 -9.13
CA LEU A 22 11.24 -14.40 -8.83
C LEU A 22 10.05 -13.45 -8.64
N TYR A 23 9.14 -13.38 -9.61
CA TYR A 23 7.96 -12.51 -9.52
C TYR A 23 7.04 -12.87 -8.37
N ARG A 24 6.88 -14.17 -8.06
CA ARG A 24 6.17 -14.59 -6.85
C ARG A 24 6.80 -13.99 -5.60
N THR A 25 8.13 -14.02 -5.51
CA THR A 25 8.86 -13.48 -4.36
C THR A 25 8.70 -11.96 -4.27
N LEU A 26 8.87 -11.24 -5.38
CA LEU A 26 8.76 -9.78 -5.43
C LEU A 26 7.34 -9.28 -5.15
N ALA A 27 6.32 -10.02 -5.60
CA ALA A 27 4.93 -9.68 -5.38
C ALA A 27 4.41 -10.12 -3.99
N THR A 28 5.21 -10.84 -3.20
CA THR A 28 4.83 -11.26 -1.85
C THR A 28 5.15 -10.14 -0.86
N LEU A 29 4.12 -9.59 -0.22
CA LEU A 29 4.28 -8.61 0.85
C LEU A 29 5.00 -9.25 2.06
N ARG A 30 6.09 -8.61 2.52
CA ARG A 30 6.71 -8.99 3.80
C ARG A 30 5.94 -8.39 4.97
N ILE A 31 5.57 -9.24 5.93
CA ILE A 31 4.82 -8.88 7.13
C ILE A 31 5.68 -8.91 8.41
N ASP A 32 6.94 -9.30 8.28
CA ASP A 32 7.90 -9.54 9.36
C ASP A 32 9.04 -8.50 9.39
N VAL A 33 8.75 -7.31 8.86
CA VAL A 33 9.71 -6.19 8.87
C VAL A 33 9.86 -5.70 10.31
N PRO A 34 11.10 -5.55 10.83
CA PRO A 34 11.33 -4.99 12.16
C PRO A 34 10.98 -3.50 12.15
N LEU A 35 9.75 -3.18 12.53
CA LEU A 35 9.31 -1.80 12.77
C LEU A 35 9.70 -1.37 14.17
N ALA A 36 10.16 -0.13 14.32
CA ALA A 36 10.52 0.42 15.62
C ALA A 36 9.28 0.84 16.43
N GLU A 37 8.22 1.24 15.73
CA GLU A 37 6.99 1.78 16.29
C GLU A 37 5.98 0.70 16.67
N GLY A 38 5.32 0.88 17.82
CA GLY A 38 4.12 0.13 18.19
C GLY A 38 2.83 0.79 17.69
N LEU A 39 1.70 0.10 17.88
CA LEU A 39 0.38 0.64 17.47
C LEU A 39 0.01 1.95 18.19
N ASP A 40 0.41 2.10 19.45
CA ASP A 40 0.11 3.30 20.22
C ASP A 40 0.93 4.52 19.78
N ASP A 41 2.14 4.30 19.25
CA ASP A 41 2.96 5.37 18.68
C ASP A 41 2.34 5.91 17.40
N LEU A 42 1.73 5.04 16.60
CA LEU A 42 1.04 5.36 15.35
C LEU A 42 -0.38 5.90 15.56
N ARG A 43 -0.86 5.99 16.81
CA ARG A 43 -2.21 6.44 17.12
C ARG A 43 -2.44 7.86 16.60
N PHE A 44 -3.48 8.03 15.79
CA PHE A 44 -3.91 9.36 15.37
C PHE A 44 -4.43 10.18 16.57
N ARG A 45 -3.71 11.25 16.91
CA ARG A 45 -4.02 12.12 18.06
C ARG A 45 -5.00 13.24 17.71
N GLY A 46 -5.17 13.53 16.43
CA GLY A 46 -5.95 14.66 15.91
C GLY A 46 -5.13 15.48 14.92
N VAL A 47 -5.78 16.35 14.17
CA VAL A 47 -5.10 17.25 13.23
C VAL A 47 -4.53 18.46 13.99
N PRO A 48 -3.26 18.84 13.79
CA PRO A 48 -2.73 20.08 14.34
C PRO A 48 -3.30 21.28 13.56
N ARG A 49 -4.26 21.98 14.16
CA ARG A 49 -5.15 22.92 13.46
C ARG A 49 -4.41 24.02 12.70
N ASP A 50 -3.60 24.82 13.39
CA ASP A 50 -2.94 25.98 12.78
C ASP A 50 -2.02 25.57 11.62
N ARG A 51 -1.22 24.51 11.82
CA ARG A 51 -0.32 23.97 10.80
C ARG A 51 -1.09 23.44 9.59
N PHE A 52 -2.22 22.78 9.83
CA PHE A 52 -3.04 22.20 8.77
C PHE A 52 -3.78 23.28 7.97
N GLU A 53 -4.37 24.27 8.64
CA GLU A 53 -5.07 25.38 7.97
C GLU A 53 -4.09 26.22 7.15
N ALA A 54 -2.89 26.51 7.67
CA ALA A 54 -1.83 27.19 6.92
C ALA A 54 -1.37 26.40 5.69
N TRP A 55 -1.22 25.07 5.82
CA TRP A 55 -0.94 24.22 4.66
C TRP A 55 -2.08 24.23 3.64
N CYS A 56 -3.33 24.26 4.09
CA CYS A 56 -4.48 24.36 3.20
C CYS A 56 -4.47 25.66 2.38
N ASP A 57 -4.10 26.79 3.02
CA ASP A 57 -3.95 28.07 2.33
C ASP A 57 -2.80 28.03 1.33
N ALA A 58 -1.65 27.49 1.72
CA ALA A 58 -0.48 27.37 0.84
C ALA A 58 -0.75 26.50 -0.40
N MET A 59 -1.55 25.44 -0.25
CA MET A 59 -1.93 24.55 -1.35
C MET A 59 -3.21 24.99 -2.08
N ASN A 60 -3.80 26.13 -1.69
CA ASN A 60 -5.06 26.65 -2.22
C ASN A 60 -6.23 25.64 -2.17
N VAL A 61 -6.26 24.77 -1.14
CA VAL A 61 -7.28 23.73 -0.94
C VAL A 61 -8.38 24.23 0.00
N ARG A 62 -9.40 24.85 -0.60
CA ARG A 62 -10.43 25.60 0.13
C ARG A 62 -11.38 24.75 0.97
N THR A 63 -11.78 23.58 0.48
CA THR A 63 -12.81 22.73 1.13
C THR A 63 -12.25 21.78 2.17
N LEU A 64 -10.92 21.66 2.25
CA LEU A 64 -10.28 20.66 3.10
C LEU A 64 -10.19 21.11 4.57
N LYS A 65 -10.25 22.42 4.83
CA LYS A 65 -10.30 23.00 6.18
C LYS A 65 -11.50 22.55 7.00
N THR A 66 -12.62 22.19 6.35
CA THR A 66 -13.86 21.78 7.04
C THR A 66 -13.96 20.27 7.27
N ARG A 67 -13.01 19.49 6.76
CA ARG A 67 -13.05 18.01 6.81
C ARG A 67 -12.57 17.40 8.13
N PRO A 68 -11.61 17.98 8.88
CA PRO A 68 -11.16 17.36 10.11
C PRO A 68 -12.30 17.21 11.13
N THR A 69 -12.52 15.98 11.56
CA THR A 69 -13.51 15.63 12.58
C THR A 69 -12.90 15.60 13.99
N ARG A 70 -11.57 15.56 14.10
CA ARG A 70 -10.81 15.54 15.35
C ARG A 70 -9.57 16.41 15.24
N TRP A 71 -9.46 17.38 16.14
CA TRP A 71 -8.28 18.23 16.31
C TRP A 71 -7.39 17.67 17.44
N ALA A 72 -6.08 17.88 17.33
CA ALA A 72 -5.08 17.51 18.34
C ALA A 72 -4.98 18.56 19.44
#